data_AF-A0A820DUS5-F1
#
_entry.id   AF-A0A820DUS5-F1
#
_cell.length_a   1.000
_cell.length_b   1.000
_cell.length_c   1.000
_cell.angle_alpha   90.00
_cell.angle_beta   90.00
_cell.angle_gamma   90.00
#
_symmetry.space_group_name_H-M   'P 1'
#
loop_
_entity.id
_entity.type
_entity.pdbx_description
1 polymer ?
#
loop_
_entity_poly.entity_id
_entity_poly.type
_entity_poly.pdbx_seq_one_letter_code
_entity_poly.pdbx_strand_id
1 'polypeptide(L)'
;MAKPTEHISIHMPKYETTPIHFDTPTFGVAVDIADIQNYIRERAEKNLEQCKSFEISLPPSITGITSESNKIEFKSLFQTPTLNELEIVSTNPDGSSLRLNEEQLKAVKQTGEFEVNSIHFSGQRHRWRLSKLLQSGIQTANEVLYKELSWAVYMLIIFAQDRVFSNCFSFKATLRSWKQGFVSLIDALIGLPAVFSSGVDLQIENERNKFLVIELSPHESEKEMHDAFCAQIPILLEMMIEYNKYTLRQDQ
;
A
#
# COMPACT_ATOMS: atom_id res chain seq x y z
N MET A 1 -33.68 25.00 -31.61
CA MET A 1 -34.25 23.97 -32.49
C MET A 1 -33.78 22.62 -31.97
N ALA A 2 -34.61 21.94 -31.18
CA ALA A 2 -34.28 20.66 -30.54
C ALA A 2 -34.63 19.51 -31.48
N LYS A 3 -33.69 18.58 -31.69
CA LYS A 3 -33.91 17.36 -32.47
C LYS A 3 -34.88 16.45 -31.68
N PRO A 4 -35.93 15.88 -32.29
CA PRO A 4 -36.81 14.98 -31.58
C PRO A 4 -36.07 13.69 -31.26
N THR A 5 -36.14 13.27 -30.00
CA THR A 5 -35.66 11.97 -29.52
C THR A 5 -36.56 10.89 -30.11
N GLU A 6 -36.08 10.17 -31.12
CA GLU A 6 -36.75 8.98 -31.63
C GLU A 6 -36.73 7.92 -30.54
N HIS A 7 -37.88 7.70 -29.90
CA HIS A 7 -38.13 6.52 -29.09
C HIS A 7 -38.05 5.31 -30.02
N ILE A 8 -36.95 4.56 -29.92
CA ILE A 8 -36.82 3.24 -30.52
C ILE A 8 -37.84 2.34 -29.83
N SER A 9 -39.05 2.30 -30.38
CA SER A 9 -40.05 1.30 -30.03
C SER A 9 -39.51 -0.02 -30.55
N ILE A 10 -38.98 -0.84 -29.65
CA ILE A 10 -38.59 -2.21 -29.95
C ILE A 10 -39.89 -2.92 -30.32
N HIS A 11 -40.18 -3.04 -31.61
CA HIS A 11 -41.27 -3.86 -32.09
C HIS A 11 -40.87 -5.31 -31.80
N MET A 12 -41.36 -5.86 -30.69
CA MET A 12 -41.21 -7.28 -30.42
C MET A 12 -41.91 -8.02 -31.58
N PRO A 13 -41.19 -8.87 -32.34
CA PRO A 13 -41.79 -9.59 -33.44
C PRO A 13 -42.94 -10.45 -32.89
N LYS A 14 -44.07 -10.47 -33.59
CA LYS A 14 -45.20 -11.34 -33.23
C LYS A 14 -44.73 -12.78 -33.41
N TYR A 15 -44.59 -13.50 -32.31
CA TYR A 15 -44.23 -14.92 -32.32
C TYR A 15 -45.50 -15.75 -32.14
N GLU A 16 -45.62 -16.85 -32.89
CA GLU A 16 -46.68 -17.83 -32.70
C GLU A 16 -46.24 -18.81 -31.61
N THR A 17 -46.98 -18.86 -30.50
CA THR A 17 -46.73 -19.80 -29.40
C THR A 17 -47.70 -20.97 -29.38
N THR A 18 -47.19 -22.10 -28.89
CA THR A 18 -47.99 -23.27 -28.52
C THR A 18 -47.72 -23.65 -27.08
N PRO A 19 -48.74 -24.10 -26.32
CA PRO A 19 -48.57 -24.53 -24.94
C PRO A 19 -47.69 -25.78 -24.88
N ILE A 20 -46.79 -25.82 -23.90
CA ILE A 20 -45.89 -26.95 -23.65
C ILE A 20 -46.52 -27.86 -22.61
N HIS A 21 -46.46 -29.17 -22.84
CA HIS A 21 -46.82 -30.17 -21.84
C HIS A 21 -45.60 -31.05 -21.54
N PHE A 22 -45.29 -31.24 -20.27
CA PHE A 22 -44.17 -32.08 -19.83
C PHE A 22 -44.67 -33.43 -19.33
N ASP A 23 -44.28 -34.51 -19.98
CA ASP A 23 -44.61 -35.87 -19.55
C ASP A 23 -43.84 -36.25 -18.27
N THR A 24 -44.53 -36.86 -17.30
CA THR A 24 -43.87 -37.41 -16.09
C THR A 24 -43.44 -38.85 -16.24
N PRO A 25 -42.19 -39.21 -15.92
CA PRO A 25 -41.86 -40.59 -15.61
C PRO A 25 -42.36 -40.93 -14.19
N THR A 26 -43.36 -41.79 -14.09
CA THR A 26 -44.07 -42.16 -12.85
C THR A 26 -43.35 -43.23 -12.00
N PHE A 27 -42.12 -43.65 -12.35
CA PHE A 27 -41.54 -44.84 -11.74
C PHE A 27 -40.47 -44.52 -10.69
N GLY A 28 -40.81 -44.73 -9.41
CA GLY A 28 -39.85 -44.89 -8.30
C GLY A 28 -39.48 -43.64 -7.51
N VAL A 29 -40.19 -42.52 -7.67
CA VAL A 29 -39.90 -41.27 -6.94
C VAL A 29 -40.65 -41.25 -5.61
N ALA A 30 -39.94 -40.97 -4.50
CA ALA A 30 -40.52 -40.85 -3.17
C ALA A 30 -41.61 -39.76 -3.13
N VAL A 31 -42.66 -39.98 -2.32
CA VAL A 31 -43.89 -39.15 -2.27
C VAL A 31 -43.58 -37.66 -2.12
N ASP A 32 -42.62 -37.29 -1.26
CA ASP A 32 -42.27 -35.89 -1.00
C ASP A 32 -41.64 -35.17 -2.20
N ILE A 33 -40.99 -35.90 -3.12
CA ILE A 33 -40.35 -35.34 -4.32
C ILE A 33 -41.37 -35.23 -5.46
N ALA A 34 -42.38 -36.09 -5.48
CA ALA A 34 -43.45 -36.07 -6.48
C ALA A 34 -44.28 -34.77 -6.40
N ASP A 35 -44.56 -34.30 -5.19
CA ASP A 35 -45.30 -33.05 -4.97
C ASP A 35 -44.53 -31.82 -5.47
N ILE A 36 -43.22 -31.78 -5.22
CA ILE A 36 -42.34 -30.70 -5.70
C ILE A 36 -42.23 -30.73 -7.23
N GLN A 37 -42.12 -31.92 -7.84
CA GLN A 37 -42.08 -32.06 -9.29
C GLN A 37 -43.38 -31.62 -9.95
N ASN A 38 -44.53 -31.94 -9.36
CA ASN A 38 -45.83 -31.51 -9.86
C ASN A 38 -46.00 -29.99 -9.75
N TYR A 39 -45.58 -29.40 -8.63
CA TYR A 39 -45.60 -27.96 -8.45
C TYR A 39 -44.70 -27.21 -9.45
N ILE A 40 -43.48 -27.71 -9.70
CA ILE A 40 -42.57 -27.11 -10.68
C ILE A 40 -43.12 -27.26 -12.09
N ARG A 41 -43.72 -28.42 -12.43
CA ARG A 41 -44.33 -28.64 -13.75
C ARG A 41 -45.48 -27.69 -14.01
N GLU A 42 -46.44 -27.60 -13.09
CA GLU A 42 -47.59 -26.71 -13.25
C GLU A 42 -47.13 -25.27 -13.47
N ARG A 43 -46.11 -24.85 -12.71
CA ARG A 43 -45.54 -23.51 -12.85
C ARG A 43 -44.75 -23.33 -14.13
N ALA A 44 -44.07 -24.37 -14.62
CA ALA A 44 -43.35 -24.35 -15.88
C ALA A 44 -44.31 -24.28 -17.07
N GLU A 45 -45.35 -25.12 -17.12
CA GLU A 45 -46.36 -25.13 -18.19
C GLU A 45 -47.18 -23.83 -18.22
N LYS A 46 -47.41 -23.21 -17.05
CA LYS A 46 -48.11 -21.93 -16.96
C LYS A 46 -47.29 -20.75 -17.49
N ASN A 47 -45.95 -20.80 -17.39
CA ASN A 47 -45.09 -19.65 -17.69
C ASN A 47 -44.21 -19.84 -18.93
N LEU A 48 -44.03 -21.07 -19.40
CA LEU A 48 -43.21 -21.39 -20.56
C LEU A 48 -44.10 -21.71 -21.74
N GLU A 49 -43.84 -21.03 -22.84
CA GLU A 49 -44.49 -21.26 -24.12
C GLU A 49 -43.44 -21.65 -25.16
N GLN A 50 -43.78 -22.55 -26.08
CA GLN A 50 -42.88 -22.94 -27.17
C GLN A 50 -43.10 -22.01 -28.35
N CYS A 51 -42.06 -21.27 -28.74
CA CYS A 51 -42.08 -20.49 -29.97
C CYS A 51 -41.95 -21.44 -31.18
N LYS A 52 -43.00 -21.50 -32.00
CA LYS A 52 -43.05 -22.38 -33.19
C LYS A 52 -42.33 -21.79 -34.39
N SER A 53 -42.50 -20.49 -34.60
CA SER A 53 -41.87 -19.75 -35.69
C SER A 53 -41.38 -18.39 -35.18
N PHE A 54 -40.16 -18.05 -35.57
CA PHE A 54 -39.53 -16.78 -35.27
C PHE A 54 -39.14 -16.13 -36.59
N GLU A 55 -39.89 -15.11 -36.99
CA GLU A 55 -39.59 -14.36 -38.21
C GLU A 55 -38.42 -13.41 -37.92
N ILE A 56 -37.22 -13.83 -38.29
CA ILE A 56 -36.03 -12.97 -38.21
C ILE A 56 -36.07 -12.03 -39.40
N SER A 57 -36.52 -10.80 -39.18
CA SER A 57 -36.31 -9.73 -40.16
C SER A 57 -34.82 -9.34 -40.13
N LEU A 58 -34.03 -10.01 -40.97
CA LEU A 58 -32.64 -9.61 -41.18
C LEU A 58 -32.62 -8.23 -41.82
N PRO A 59 -31.75 -7.31 -41.37
CA PRO A 59 -31.53 -6.07 -42.10
C PRO A 59 -31.08 -6.40 -43.54
N PRO A 60 -31.42 -5.56 -44.53
CA PRO A 60 -31.10 -5.81 -45.93
C PRO A 60 -29.60 -6.02 -46.11
N SER A 61 -29.24 -6.97 -46.98
CA SER A 61 -27.83 -7.29 -47.25
C SER A 61 -27.09 -6.06 -47.77
N ILE A 62 -25.94 -5.76 -47.17
CA ILE A 62 -25.06 -4.64 -47.56
C ILE A 62 -24.62 -4.78 -49.03
N THR A 63 -24.57 -6.01 -49.56
CA THR A 63 -24.23 -6.29 -50.97
C THR A 63 -25.32 -5.92 -51.98
N GLY A 64 -26.55 -5.69 -51.55
CA GLY A 64 -27.69 -5.36 -52.42
C GLY A 64 -28.01 -3.87 -52.52
N ILE A 65 -27.32 -3.01 -51.76
CA ILE A 65 -27.53 -1.55 -51.77
C ILE A 65 -26.75 -0.97 -52.96
N THR A 66 -27.31 -1.10 -54.17
CA THR A 66 -26.79 -0.51 -55.42
C THR A 66 -27.28 0.92 -55.65
N SER A 67 -27.84 1.56 -54.63
CA SER A 67 -28.20 2.98 -54.71
C SER A 67 -26.91 3.80 -54.77
N GLU A 68 -26.70 4.51 -55.88
CA GLU A 68 -25.49 5.30 -56.16
C GLU A 68 -25.13 6.33 -55.07
N SER A 69 -26.07 6.63 -54.17
CA SER A 69 -25.87 7.54 -53.04
C SER A 69 -25.18 6.91 -51.81
N ASN A 70 -25.16 5.58 -51.67
CA ASN A 70 -24.64 4.89 -50.47
C ASN A 70 -23.72 3.72 -50.85
N LYS A 71 -22.69 3.97 -51.66
CA LYS A 71 -21.63 3.00 -51.92
C LYS A 71 -20.79 2.81 -50.66
N ILE A 72 -21.16 1.85 -49.82
CA ILE A 72 -20.39 1.48 -48.64
C ILE A 72 -19.11 0.80 -49.12
N GLU A 73 -17.96 1.45 -48.92
CA GLU A 73 -16.67 0.85 -49.26
C GLU A 73 -16.42 -0.37 -48.37
N PHE A 74 -16.22 -1.53 -48.98
CA PHE A 74 -15.98 -2.79 -48.25
C PHE A 74 -14.79 -2.70 -47.28
N LYS A 75 -13.85 -1.79 -47.55
CA LYS A 75 -12.69 -1.51 -46.69
C LYS A 75 -13.06 -0.78 -45.38
N SER A 76 -14.11 0.05 -45.38
CA SER A 76 -14.56 0.76 -44.18
C SER A 76 -15.31 -0.17 -43.22
N LEU A 77 -15.83 -1.31 -43.69
CA LEU A 77 -16.51 -2.31 -42.85
C LEU A 77 -15.55 -3.10 -41.94
N PHE A 78 -14.28 -3.21 -42.34
CA PHE A 78 -13.23 -3.90 -41.58
C PHE A 78 -12.27 -2.94 -40.88
N GLN A 79 -12.54 -1.62 -40.93
CA GLN A 79 -11.87 -0.70 -40.02
C GLN A 79 -12.46 -0.90 -38.64
N THR A 80 -11.74 -1.63 -37.80
CA THR A 80 -11.99 -1.64 -36.37
C THR A 80 -12.00 -0.17 -35.92
N PRO A 81 -13.12 0.35 -35.37
CA PRO A 81 -13.10 1.67 -34.79
C PRO A 81 -12.05 1.63 -33.68
N THR A 82 -10.95 2.35 -33.88
CA THR A 82 -9.93 2.51 -32.85
C THR A 82 -10.57 3.34 -31.76
N LEU A 83 -11.08 2.64 -30.75
CA LEU A 83 -11.75 3.20 -29.58
C LEU A 83 -10.74 3.90 -28.65
N ASN A 84 -9.66 4.48 -29.21
CA ASN A 84 -8.70 5.26 -28.47
C ASN A 84 -9.19 6.70 -28.34
N GLU A 85 -10.31 6.85 -27.64
CA GLU A 85 -10.94 8.15 -27.43
C GLU A 85 -9.99 9.15 -26.76
N LEU A 86 -9.14 8.67 -25.85
CA LEU A 86 -8.22 9.51 -25.08
C LEU A 86 -7.25 10.28 -25.99
N GLU A 87 -6.73 9.60 -27.02
CA GLU A 87 -5.83 10.19 -28.01
C GLU A 87 -6.53 11.25 -28.86
N ILE A 88 -7.78 11.01 -29.24
CA ILE A 88 -8.59 11.93 -30.04
C ILE A 88 -8.92 13.19 -29.23
N VAL A 89 -9.19 13.03 -27.93
CA VAL A 89 -9.50 14.15 -27.02
C VAL A 89 -8.25 14.95 -26.66
N SER A 90 -7.06 14.34 -26.70
CA SER A 90 -5.80 14.99 -26.35
C SER A 90 -5.05 15.63 -27.51
N THR A 91 -5.44 15.34 -28.76
CA THR A 91 -4.63 15.64 -29.94
C THR A 91 -5.45 16.37 -30.99
N ASN A 92 -4.86 17.41 -31.56
CA ASN A 92 -5.38 18.11 -32.73
C ASN A 92 -5.33 17.20 -33.98
N PRO A 93 -6.10 17.50 -35.04
CA PRO A 93 -6.00 16.80 -36.31
C PRO A 93 -4.59 16.83 -36.92
N ASP A 94 -3.77 17.82 -36.56
CA ASP A 94 -2.38 17.95 -37.00
C ASP A 94 -1.37 17.11 -36.18
N GLY A 95 -1.84 16.30 -35.21
CA GLY A 95 -0.99 15.50 -34.34
C GLY A 95 -0.34 16.27 -33.18
N SER A 96 -0.63 17.56 -33.03
CA SER A 96 -0.15 18.38 -31.89
C SER A 96 -1.04 18.20 -30.66
N SER A 97 -0.47 18.34 -29.46
CA SER A 97 -1.26 18.25 -28.22
C SER A 97 -2.24 19.43 -28.10
N LEU A 98 -3.45 19.12 -27.67
CA LEU A 98 -4.48 20.12 -27.42
C LEU A 98 -4.09 21.00 -26.23
N ARG A 99 -4.16 22.32 -26.42
CA ARG A 99 -3.93 23.27 -25.32
C ARG A 99 -5.18 23.36 -24.44
N LEU A 100 -4.97 23.45 -23.13
CA LEU A 100 -6.05 23.61 -22.17
C LEU A 100 -6.70 24.99 -22.30
N ASN A 101 -8.03 25.02 -22.17
CA ASN A 101 -8.79 26.26 -22.10
C ASN A 101 -8.54 26.99 -20.76
N GLU A 102 -8.83 28.29 -20.69
CA GLU A 102 -8.65 29.10 -19.47
C GLU A 102 -9.41 28.54 -18.26
N GLU A 103 -10.62 28.02 -18.48
CA GLU A 103 -11.41 27.37 -17.43
C GLU A 103 -10.74 26.10 -16.90
N GLN A 104 -10.18 25.29 -17.80
CA GLN A 104 -9.44 24.08 -17.44
C GLN A 104 -8.14 24.41 -16.72
N LEU A 105 -7.42 25.46 -17.15
CA LEU A 105 -6.23 25.96 -16.45
C LEU A 105 -6.55 26.44 -15.03
N LYS A 106 -7.68 27.13 -14.86
CA LYS A 106 -8.15 27.55 -13.53
C LYS A 106 -8.49 26.33 -12.67
N ALA A 107 -9.15 25.32 -13.23
CA ALA A 107 -9.45 24.06 -12.54
C ALA A 107 -8.17 23.35 -12.09
N VAL A 108 -7.18 23.20 -12.99
CA VAL A 108 -5.86 22.64 -12.66
C VAL A 108 -5.17 23.42 -11.54
N LYS A 109 -5.27 24.75 -11.53
CA LYS A 109 -4.69 25.57 -10.46
C LYS A 109 -5.38 25.35 -9.11
N GLN A 110 -6.70 25.17 -9.11
CA GLN A 110 -7.48 25.02 -7.88
C GLN A 110 -7.42 23.61 -7.30
N THR A 111 -7.60 22.58 -8.12
CA THR A 111 -7.76 21.18 -7.68
C THR A 111 -6.69 20.23 -8.22
N GLY A 112 -5.91 20.63 -9.22
CA GLY A 112 -4.98 19.74 -9.93
C GLY A 112 -5.66 18.80 -10.93
N GLU A 113 -6.93 19.06 -11.24
CA GLU A 113 -7.78 18.22 -12.09
C GLU A 113 -8.58 19.07 -13.07
N PHE A 114 -8.90 18.50 -14.24
CA PHE A 114 -9.80 19.11 -15.21
C PHE A 114 -10.65 18.06 -15.93
N GLU A 115 -11.75 18.51 -16.53
CA GLU A 115 -12.70 17.65 -17.24
C GLU A 115 -12.77 17.98 -18.73
N VAL A 116 -12.92 16.94 -19.55
CA VAL A 116 -13.11 17.05 -21.00
C VAL A 116 -14.29 16.21 -21.44
N ASN A 117 -15.11 16.70 -22.36
CA ASN A 117 -16.29 15.97 -22.82
C ASN A 117 -15.89 14.78 -23.70
N SER A 118 -16.60 13.67 -23.53
CA SER A 118 -16.44 12.51 -24.39
C SER A 118 -16.97 12.80 -25.79
N ILE A 119 -16.25 12.33 -26.81
CA ILE A 119 -16.63 12.49 -28.22
C ILE A 119 -17.56 11.36 -28.65
N HIS A 120 -17.29 10.14 -28.17
CA HIS A 120 -18.03 8.93 -28.56
C HIS A 120 -19.23 8.65 -27.63
N PHE A 121 -19.17 9.06 -26.36
CA PHE A 121 -20.21 8.81 -25.37
C PHE A 121 -20.85 10.12 -24.91
N SER A 122 -21.96 10.49 -25.56
CA SER A 122 -22.70 11.70 -25.20
C SER A 122 -23.12 11.68 -23.73
N GLY A 123 -22.86 12.79 -23.03
CA GLY A 123 -23.15 12.93 -21.59
C GLY A 123 -22.08 12.40 -20.65
N GLN A 124 -21.02 11.74 -21.15
CA GLN A 124 -19.87 11.33 -20.33
C GLN A 124 -18.73 12.36 -20.40
N ARG A 125 -17.95 12.46 -19.33
CA ARG A 125 -16.81 13.37 -19.21
C ARG A 125 -15.59 12.63 -18.68
N HIS A 126 -14.45 12.88 -19.29
CA HIS A 126 -13.15 12.37 -18.86
C HIS A 126 -12.53 13.30 -17.84
N ARG A 127 -12.11 12.76 -16.71
CA ARG A 127 -11.42 13.52 -15.67
C ARG A 127 -9.92 13.26 -15.74
N TRP A 128 -9.16 14.32 -15.95
CA TRP A 128 -7.72 14.31 -16.09
C TRP A 128 -7.10 14.86 -14.82
N ARG A 129 -6.26 14.05 -14.17
CA ARG A 129 -5.58 14.41 -12.93
C ARG A 129 -4.09 14.55 -13.19
N LEU A 130 -3.52 15.68 -12.81
CA LEU A 130 -2.08 15.86 -12.87
C LEU A 130 -1.39 15.06 -11.76
N SER A 131 -0.15 14.67 -12.01
CA SER A 131 0.68 14.09 -10.95
C SER A 131 0.84 15.11 -9.83
N LYS A 132 0.69 14.65 -8.57
CA LYS A 132 0.88 15.48 -7.38
C LYS A 132 2.28 16.09 -7.30
N LEU A 133 3.26 15.48 -7.97
CA LEU A 133 4.62 15.99 -8.06
C LEU A 133 4.73 17.26 -8.92
N LEU A 134 3.87 17.38 -9.95
CA LEU A 134 3.85 18.54 -10.84
C LEU A 134 2.95 19.64 -10.29
N GLN A 135 1.70 19.28 -9.96
CA GLN A 135 0.73 20.27 -9.47
C GLN A 135 -0.44 19.58 -8.76
N SER A 136 -0.58 19.79 -7.46
CA SER A 136 -1.67 19.19 -6.66
C SER A 136 -2.93 20.06 -6.53
N GLY A 137 -2.87 21.35 -6.89
CA GLY A 137 -3.95 22.31 -6.68
C GLY A 137 -3.96 22.94 -5.29
N ILE A 138 -4.42 24.20 -5.21
CA ILE A 138 -4.46 25.00 -3.97
C ILE A 138 -5.42 24.42 -2.93
N GLN A 139 -6.61 23.99 -3.35
CA GLN A 139 -7.63 23.47 -2.44
C GLN A 139 -7.16 22.15 -1.79
N THR A 140 -6.67 21.23 -2.62
CA THR A 140 -6.09 19.96 -2.17
C THR A 140 -4.91 20.18 -1.23
N ALA A 141 -4.04 21.15 -1.52
CA ALA A 141 -2.92 21.49 -0.65
C ALA A 141 -3.39 22.03 0.71
N ASN A 142 -4.41 22.88 0.74
CA ASN A 142 -4.99 23.39 1.98
C ASN A 142 -5.65 22.28 2.80
N GLU A 143 -6.40 21.37 2.18
CA GLU A 143 -7.00 20.22 2.86
C GLU A 143 -5.94 19.33 3.51
N VAL A 144 -4.87 19.03 2.77
CA VAL A 144 -3.73 18.28 3.31
C VAL A 144 -3.10 19.05 4.47
N LEU A 145 -2.86 20.36 4.32
CA LEU A 145 -2.29 21.18 5.38
C LEU A 145 -3.14 21.18 6.65
N TYR A 146 -4.45 21.37 6.55
CA TYR A 146 -5.34 21.34 7.73
C TYR A 146 -5.36 19.97 8.38
N LYS A 147 -5.34 18.90 7.59
CA LYS A 147 -5.25 17.53 8.09
C LYS A 147 -3.93 17.30 8.84
N GLU A 148 -2.80 17.66 8.24
CA GLU A 148 -1.49 17.50 8.87
C GLU A 148 -1.35 18.37 10.12
N LEU A 149 -1.87 19.61 10.09
CA LEU A 149 -1.92 20.48 11.26
C LEU A 149 -2.75 19.87 12.39
N SER A 150 -3.92 19.33 12.07
CA SER A 150 -4.76 18.65 13.06
C SER A 150 -4.04 17.47 13.71
N TRP A 151 -3.30 16.71 12.92
CA TRP A 151 -2.51 15.58 13.40
C TRP A 151 -1.33 16.05 14.25
N ALA A 152 -0.63 17.11 13.84
CA ALA A 152 0.45 17.69 14.60
C ALA A 152 -0.01 18.22 15.97
N VAL A 153 -1.16 18.91 16.01
CA VAL A 153 -1.77 19.39 17.27
C VAL A 153 -2.20 18.22 18.15
N TYR A 154 -2.84 17.19 17.59
CA TYR A 154 -3.19 15.97 18.30
C TYR A 154 -1.94 15.32 18.92
N MET A 155 -0.87 15.19 18.14
CA MET A 155 0.39 14.63 18.61
C MET A 155 1.01 15.48 19.72
N LEU A 156 0.94 16.80 19.61
CA LEU A 156 1.42 17.70 20.64
C LEU A 156 0.61 17.52 21.92
N ILE A 157 -0.71 17.58 21.88
CA ILE A 157 -1.54 17.51 23.09
C ILE A 157 -1.36 16.17 23.81
N ILE A 158 -1.40 15.06 23.08
CA ILE A 158 -1.38 13.72 23.68
C ILE A 158 0.04 13.29 24.03
N PHE A 159 0.96 13.35 23.06
CA PHE A 159 2.32 12.86 23.30
C PHE A 159 3.20 13.88 24.02
N ALA A 160 2.92 15.19 24.00
CA ALA A 160 3.76 16.11 24.77
C ALA A 160 3.56 15.96 26.27
N GLN A 161 2.36 15.61 26.76
CA GLN A 161 2.18 15.34 28.19
C GLN A 161 3.01 14.12 28.61
N ASP A 162 2.90 13.03 27.87
CA ASP A 162 3.69 11.83 28.13
C ASP A 162 5.19 12.06 27.91
N ARG A 163 5.63 12.88 26.95
CA ARG A 163 7.06 13.15 26.72
C ARG A 163 7.68 14.18 27.65
N VAL A 164 6.93 15.16 28.11
CA VAL A 164 7.46 16.22 29.00
C VAL A 164 7.53 15.74 30.44
N PHE A 165 6.59 14.88 30.87
CA PHE A 165 6.48 14.43 32.26
C PHE A 165 6.91 12.96 32.49
N SER A 166 7.20 12.18 31.45
CA SER A 166 7.69 10.80 31.64
C SER A 166 9.21 10.71 31.86
N ASN A 167 9.60 9.83 32.78
CA ASN A 167 10.98 9.56 33.15
C ASN A 167 11.77 8.78 32.08
N CYS A 168 11.10 8.18 31.09
CA CYS A 168 11.73 7.29 30.11
C CYS A 168 12.23 8.01 28.84
N PHE A 169 11.75 9.22 28.55
CA PHE A 169 12.09 9.93 27.30
C PHE A 169 12.43 11.41 27.57
N SER A 170 13.56 11.65 28.24
CA SER A 170 14.03 13.01 28.50
C SER A 170 14.42 13.71 27.20
N PHE A 171 13.61 14.66 26.73
CA PHE A 171 13.92 15.50 25.58
C PHE A 171 15.31 16.15 25.68
N LYS A 172 15.74 16.47 26.90
CA LYS A 172 17.09 17.00 27.18
C LYS A 172 18.19 15.98 26.86
N ALA A 173 17.97 14.70 27.17
CA ALA A 173 18.90 13.63 26.84
C ALA A 173 18.95 13.41 25.33
N THR A 174 17.80 13.34 24.65
CA THR A 174 17.73 13.19 23.19
C THR A 174 18.40 14.36 22.47
N LEU A 175 18.16 15.60 22.89
CA LEU A 175 18.78 16.79 22.29
C LEU A 175 20.29 16.82 22.52
N ARG A 176 20.75 16.41 23.70
CA ARG A 176 22.18 16.28 24.01
C ARG A 176 22.83 15.22 23.11
N SER A 177 22.24 14.04 23.00
CA SER A 177 22.74 12.96 22.15
C SER A 177 22.69 13.33 20.66
N TRP A 178 21.66 14.04 20.22
CA TRP A 178 21.54 14.51 18.84
C TRP A 178 22.59 15.58 18.52
N LYS A 179 22.80 16.55 19.42
CA LYS A 179 23.90 17.53 19.29
C LYS A 179 25.25 16.84 19.24
N GLN A 180 25.47 15.83 20.09
CA GLN A 180 26.71 15.06 20.10
C GLN A 180 26.91 14.29 18.79
N GLY A 181 25.88 13.62 18.29
CA GLY A 181 25.94 12.94 16.99
C GLY A 181 26.13 13.89 15.80
N PHE A 182 25.56 15.10 15.86
CA PHE A 182 25.75 16.12 14.84
C PHE A 182 27.18 16.65 14.84
N VAL A 183 27.76 16.92 16.01
CA VAL A 183 29.19 17.27 16.14
C VAL A 183 30.06 16.14 15.56
N SER A 184 29.77 14.88 15.88
CA SER A 184 30.51 13.73 15.31
C SER A 184 30.36 13.60 13.79
N LEU A 185 29.21 13.96 13.22
CA LEU A 185 28.99 13.93 11.76
C LEU A 185 29.77 15.06 11.07
N ILE A 186 29.78 16.25 11.67
CA ILE A 186 30.60 17.38 11.19
C ILE A 186 32.09 17.07 11.30
N ASP A 187 32.52 16.47 12.40
CA ASP A 187 33.90 16.02 12.60
C ASP A 187 34.31 14.96 11.56
N ALA A 188 33.42 14.01 11.26
CA ALA A 188 33.63 13.00 10.21
C ALA A 188 33.67 13.60 8.79
N LEU A 189 32.88 14.65 8.53
CA LEU A 189 32.80 15.31 7.22
C LEU A 189 34.00 16.24 6.97
N ILE A 190 34.49 16.92 8.01
CA ILE A 190 35.66 17.81 7.96
C ILE A 190 36.96 17.01 8.08
N GLY A 191 36.90 15.75 8.52
CA GLY A 191 38.04 14.84 8.58
C GLY A 191 38.95 15.06 9.80
N LEU A 192 38.46 15.74 10.83
CA LEU A 192 39.11 15.78 12.14
C LEU A 192 38.53 14.63 12.96
N PRO A 193 39.23 13.50 13.14
CA PRO A 193 38.78 12.51 14.09
C PRO A 193 38.83 13.21 15.45
N ALA A 194 37.68 13.46 16.04
CA ALA A 194 37.60 13.85 17.44
C ALA A 194 38.27 12.74 18.24
N VAL A 195 39.55 12.95 18.57
CA VAL A 195 40.30 12.21 19.58
C VAL A 195 39.73 12.60 20.94
N PHE A 196 38.45 12.32 21.15
CA PHE A 196 37.86 12.17 22.47
C PHE A 196 37.77 10.66 22.68
N SER A 197 38.91 10.13 23.08
CA SER A 197 39.08 8.80 23.65
C SER A 197 38.02 8.57 24.72
N SER A 198 36.91 7.92 24.37
CA SER A 198 35.93 7.41 25.34
C SER A 198 36.52 6.37 26.31
N GLY A 199 37.83 6.09 26.19
CA GLY A 199 38.60 5.27 27.10
C GLY A 199 39.92 5.89 27.57
N VAL A 200 40.17 7.22 27.45
CA VAL A 200 41.38 7.76 28.12
C VAL A 200 41.29 7.64 29.61
N ASP A 201 40.12 7.88 30.22
CA ASP A 201 40.00 7.72 31.68
C ASP A 201 40.27 6.26 32.09
N LEU A 202 39.76 5.31 31.31
CA LEU A 202 39.97 3.88 31.54
C LEU A 202 41.41 3.44 31.24
N GLN A 203 42.08 4.05 30.25
CA GLN A 203 43.50 3.83 29.98
C GLN A 203 44.39 4.50 31.03
N ILE A 204 44.05 5.69 31.49
CA ILE A 204 44.76 6.41 32.56
C ILE A 204 44.63 5.61 33.86
N GLU A 205 43.44 5.07 34.16
CA GLU A 205 43.23 4.22 35.31
C GLU A 205 43.98 2.89 35.19
N ASN A 206 43.98 2.25 34.01
CA ASN A 206 44.77 1.05 33.77
C ASN A 206 46.28 1.29 33.89
N GLU A 207 46.80 2.39 33.33
CA GLU A 207 48.22 2.74 33.47
C GLU A 207 48.56 3.07 34.93
N ARG A 208 47.70 3.81 35.64
CA ARG A 208 47.86 4.06 37.08
C ARG A 208 47.90 2.77 37.90
N ASN A 209 46.99 1.84 37.63
CA ASN A 209 46.95 0.54 38.30
C ASN A 209 48.19 -0.30 37.97
N LYS A 210 48.68 -0.23 36.73
CA LYS A 210 49.92 -0.89 36.32
C LYS A 210 51.14 -0.34 37.05
N PHE A 211 51.24 0.98 37.23
CA PHE A 211 52.30 1.59 38.03
C PHE A 211 52.20 1.22 39.51
N LEU A 212 50.98 1.15 40.06
CA LEU A 212 50.73 0.73 41.44
C LEU A 212 51.18 -0.72 41.67
N VAL A 213 50.89 -1.62 40.73
CA VAL A 213 51.31 -3.04 40.78
C VAL A 213 52.82 -3.20 40.68
N ILE A 214 53.51 -2.32 39.94
CA ILE A 214 54.98 -2.30 39.87
C ILE A 214 55.58 -1.86 41.21
N GLU A 215 54.97 -0.88 41.89
CA GLU A 215 55.42 -0.43 43.22
C GLU A 215 55.15 -1.48 44.31
N LEU A 216 54.07 -2.26 44.17
CA LEU A 216 53.74 -3.41 45.03
C LEU A 216 54.56 -4.67 44.69
N SER A 217 55.32 -4.68 43.59
CA SER A 217 56.17 -5.81 43.26
C SER A 217 57.36 -5.85 44.23
N PRO A 218 57.64 -6.99 44.87
CA PRO A 218 58.67 -7.09 45.90
C PRO A 218 60.04 -6.72 45.31
N HIS A 219 60.85 -6.03 46.10
CA HIS A 219 62.23 -5.71 45.77
C HIS A 219 63.02 -7.01 45.46
N GLU A 220 64.00 -6.98 44.55
CA GLU A 220 64.68 -8.21 44.03
C GLU A 220 65.22 -9.14 45.12
N SER A 221 65.58 -8.60 46.29
CA SER A 221 66.04 -9.36 47.45
C SER A 221 64.96 -10.16 48.18
N GLU A 222 63.68 -9.79 48.05
CA GLU A 222 62.54 -10.38 48.76
C GLU A 222 61.65 -11.22 47.83
N LYS A 223 61.95 -11.20 46.53
CA LYS A 223 61.16 -11.86 45.49
C LYS A 223 61.13 -13.38 45.63
N GLU A 224 62.26 -14.02 45.97
CA GLU A 224 62.31 -15.48 46.18
C GLU A 224 61.44 -15.92 47.35
N MET A 225 61.39 -15.13 48.43
CA MET A 225 60.55 -15.41 49.60
C MET A 225 59.06 -15.20 49.29
N HIS A 226 58.75 -14.14 48.55
CA HIS A 226 57.39 -13.87 48.08
C HIS A 226 56.88 -14.97 47.14
N ASP A 227 57.71 -15.42 46.18
CA ASP A 227 57.34 -16.48 45.24
C ASP A 227 57.16 -17.83 45.96
N ALA A 228 57.99 -18.12 46.97
CA ALA A 228 57.82 -19.30 47.82
C ALA A 228 56.51 -19.24 48.64
N PHE A 229 56.16 -18.06 49.17
CA PHE A 229 54.90 -17.85 49.87
C PHE A 229 53.69 -17.98 48.93
N CYS A 230 53.74 -17.36 47.75
CA CYS A 230 52.69 -17.48 46.73
C CYS A 230 52.51 -18.92 46.24
N ALA A 231 53.58 -19.72 46.16
CA ALA A 231 53.50 -21.14 45.83
C ALA A 231 52.79 -21.98 46.92
N GLN A 232 52.78 -21.52 48.18
CA GLN A 232 52.10 -22.19 49.29
C GLN A 232 50.62 -21.82 49.44
N ILE A 233 50.19 -20.67 48.90
CA ILE A 233 48.79 -20.22 48.99
C ILE A 233 47.79 -21.23 48.37
N PRO A 234 48.01 -21.80 47.16
CA PRO A 234 47.10 -22.79 46.58
C PRO A 234 46.96 -24.04 47.46
N ILE A 235 48.07 -24.49 48.06
CA ILE A 235 48.10 -25.69 48.92
C ILE A 235 47.30 -25.42 50.21
N LEU A 236 47.49 -24.26 50.83
CA LEU A 236 46.74 -23.84 52.01
C LEU A 236 45.24 -23.67 51.70
N LEU A 237 44.90 -23.15 50.52
CA LEU A 237 43.50 -23.03 50.08
C LEU A 237 42.87 -24.41 49.87
N GLU A 238 43.56 -25.36 49.22
CA GLU A 238 43.06 -26.73 49.09
C GLU A 238 42.88 -27.41 50.44
N MET A 239 43.82 -27.22 51.37
CA MET A 239 43.69 -27.72 52.74
C MET A 239 42.51 -27.11 53.49
N MET A 240 42.27 -25.80 53.35
CA MET A 240 41.11 -25.15 53.97
C MET A 240 39.79 -25.60 53.33
N ILE A 241 39.76 -25.82 52.02
CA ILE A 241 38.59 -26.34 51.31
C ILE A 241 38.29 -27.77 51.77
N GLU A 242 39.29 -28.65 51.88
CA GLU A 242 39.13 -30.00 52.41
C GLU A 242 38.68 -29.97 53.87
N TYR A 243 39.32 -29.17 54.72
CA TYR A 243 38.92 -29.01 56.13
C TYR A 243 37.45 -28.61 56.25
N ASN A 244 36.99 -27.63 55.47
CA ASN A 244 35.61 -27.16 55.47
C ASN A 244 34.62 -28.25 54.98
N LYS A 245 35.00 -29.05 53.96
CA LYS A 245 34.22 -30.22 53.53
C LYS A 245 34.14 -31.32 54.61
N TYR A 246 35.15 -31.47 55.45
CA TYR A 246 35.13 -32.40 56.59
C TYR A 246 34.26 -31.88 57.73
N THR A 247 34.30 -30.58 58.02
CA THR A 247 33.45 -29.96 59.06
C THR A 247 31.97 -30.07 58.69
N LEU A 248 31.62 -29.77 57.43
CA LEU A 248 30.24 -29.89 56.92
C LEU A 248 29.71 -31.33 56.88
N ARG A 249 30.60 -32.35 56.94
CA ARG A 249 30.21 -33.77 56.97
C ARG A 249 29.99 -34.33 58.38
N GLN A 250 30.44 -33.64 59.42
CA GLN A 250 30.22 -34.01 60.82
C GLN A 250 28.89 -33.45 61.37
N ASP A 251 28.28 -32.49 60.68
CA ASP A 251 27.00 -31.85 61.02
C ASP A 251 25.77 -32.48 60.32
N GLN A 252 25.93 -33.63 59.62
CA GLN A 252 24.85 -34.46 59.04
C GLN A 252 24.77 -35.82 59.74
#